data_AF-A0A7Y3M6T9-F1
#
_entry.id   AF-A0A7Y3M6T9-F1
#
_cell.length_a   1.000
_cell.length_b   1.000
_cell.length_c   1.000
_cell.angle_alpha   90.00
_cell.angle_beta   90.00
_cell.angle_gamma   90.00
#
_symmetry.space_group_name_H-M   'P 1'
#
loop_
_entity.id
_entity.type
_entity.pdbx_description
1 polymer ?
#
loop_
_entity_poly.entity_id
_entity_poly.type
_entity_poly.pdbx_seq_one_letter_code
_entity_poly.pdbx_strand_id
1 'polypeptide(L)'
;MELAALAQADPRGARRPLREPIARLAARLTPGRWLLTADDPQAFAVGLFALAHANAIGVVPPNTRPGTLRELGNGTRGRLVEGEPAAGSEVSLLQPKSGPAETLAPLDPERPLLELFTSGSTGHSQRVSKSLNHLAREVDALESCFGGSLGDA
;
A
#
# COMPACT_ATOMS: atom_id res chain seq x y z
N MET A 1 -12.19 -27.42 14.60
CA MET A 1 -12.95 -26.54 15.50
C MET A 1 -12.12 -26.44 16.77
N GLU A 2 -11.67 -25.29 17.22
CA GLU A 2 -12.48 -24.10 17.48
C GLU A 2 -11.65 -22.81 17.31
N LEU A 3 -12.30 -21.81 16.72
CA LEU A 3 -11.75 -20.57 16.15
C LEU A 3 -11.84 -19.41 17.17
N ALA A 4 -11.38 -19.62 18.40
CA ALA A 4 -11.72 -18.73 19.53
C ALA A 4 -10.56 -17.95 20.18
N ALA A 5 -9.29 -18.13 19.78
CA ALA A 5 -8.16 -17.68 20.60
C ALA A 5 -7.25 -16.60 19.98
N LEU A 6 -7.78 -15.68 19.16
CA LEU A 6 -6.99 -14.57 18.59
C LEU A 6 -7.68 -13.20 18.71
N ALA A 7 -8.57 -13.05 19.69
CA ALA A 7 -9.39 -11.83 19.87
C ALA A 7 -9.10 -11.06 21.18
N GLN A 8 -7.89 -11.13 21.71
CA GLN A 8 -7.48 -10.23 22.79
C GLN A 8 -6.14 -9.57 22.44
N ALA A 9 -6.24 -8.45 21.70
CA ALA A 9 -5.16 -7.49 21.53
C ALA A 9 -5.65 -6.09 21.96
N ASP A 10 -4.87 -5.49 22.86
CA ASP A 10 -4.67 -4.07 23.23
C ASP A 10 -5.85 -3.06 23.07
N PRO A 11 -6.32 -2.42 24.16
CA PRO A 11 -7.32 -1.34 24.11
C PRO A 11 -6.87 -0.05 23.40
N ARG A 12 -5.61 0.06 22.92
CA ARG A 12 -5.15 1.13 22.00
C ARG A 12 -4.96 0.67 20.54
N GLY A 13 -5.18 -0.62 20.24
CA GLY A 13 -4.77 -1.30 19.01
C GLY A 13 -5.91 -1.94 18.21
N ALA A 14 -7.14 -1.43 18.29
CA ALA A 14 -8.25 -1.95 17.49
C ALA A 14 -7.94 -1.84 15.99
N ARG A 15 -7.69 -2.98 15.32
CA ARG A 15 -7.52 -3.05 13.86
C ARG A 15 -8.74 -2.43 13.19
N ARG A 16 -8.58 -1.21 12.68
CA ARG A 16 -9.68 -0.49 12.02
C ARG A 16 -10.02 -1.20 10.70
N PRO A 17 -11.32 -1.35 10.36
CA PRO A 17 -11.71 -1.96 9.10
C PRO A 17 -11.20 -1.12 7.92
N LEU A 18 -10.44 -1.74 7.02
CA LEU A 18 -9.81 -1.04 5.89
C LEU A 18 -10.65 -1.05 4.61
N ARG A 19 -11.68 -1.91 4.53
CA ARG A 19 -12.47 -2.10 3.30
C ARG A 19 -13.11 -0.80 2.80
N GLU A 20 -13.75 -0.09 3.72
CA GLU A 20 -14.44 1.16 3.41
C GLU A 20 -13.46 2.26 2.94
N PRO A 21 -12.31 2.50 3.62
CA PRO A 21 -11.37 3.47 3.11
C PRO A 21 -10.72 3.05 1.79
N ILE A 22 -10.46 1.76 1.57
CA ILE A 22 -9.95 1.24 0.30
C ILE A 22 -10.93 1.53 -0.84
N ALA A 23 -12.22 1.22 -0.67
CA ALA A 23 -13.24 1.41 -1.71
C ALA A 23 -13.38 2.88 -2.13
N ARG A 24 -13.46 3.78 -1.15
CA ARG A 24 -13.56 5.22 -1.41
C ARG A 24 -12.34 5.80 -2.12
N LEU A 25 -11.14 5.34 -1.76
CA LEU A 25 -9.94 5.79 -2.44
C LEU A 25 -9.86 5.22 -3.86
N ALA A 26 -10.17 3.93 -4.05
CA ALA A 26 -10.14 3.26 -5.35
C ALA A 26 -11.02 3.97 -6.40
N ALA A 27 -12.21 4.44 -6.00
CA ALA A 27 -13.15 5.16 -6.88
C ALA A 27 -12.60 6.49 -7.45
N ARG A 28 -11.53 7.04 -6.86
CA ARG A 28 -10.88 8.29 -7.28
C ARG A 28 -9.65 8.06 -8.15
N LEU A 29 -9.23 6.80 -8.28
CA LEU A 29 -8.01 6.43 -8.98
C LEU A 29 -8.34 5.87 -10.36
N THR A 30 -7.41 6.07 -11.28
CA THR A 30 -7.49 5.51 -12.63
C THR A 30 -6.35 4.53 -12.87
N PRO A 31 -6.53 3.55 -13.76
CA PRO A 31 -5.45 2.64 -14.16
C PRO A 31 -4.17 3.39 -14.56
N GLY A 32 -3.02 2.82 -14.20
CA GLY A 32 -1.70 3.41 -14.44
C GLY A 32 -0.79 3.32 -13.22
N ARG A 33 0.37 3.96 -13.32
CA ARG A 33 1.37 4.01 -12.24
C ARG A 33 1.11 5.20 -11.33
N TRP A 34 1.15 5.01 -10.02
CA TRP A 34 0.98 6.06 -9.03
C TRP A 34 2.10 6.00 -8.00
N LEU A 35 2.71 7.14 -7.69
CA LEU A 35 3.69 7.19 -6.61
C LEU A 35 2.98 7.02 -5.27
N LEU A 36 3.36 6.03 -4.46
CA LEU A 36 2.77 5.75 -3.15
C LEU A 36 3.79 6.06 -2.06
N THR A 37 3.49 7.08 -1.26
CA THR A 37 4.30 7.48 -0.10
C THR A 37 3.41 7.62 1.13
N ALA A 38 3.76 6.93 2.21
CA ALA A 38 3.07 6.99 3.49
C ALA A 38 4.01 6.54 4.61
N ASP A 39 4.05 7.31 5.70
CA ASP A 39 4.74 6.99 6.94
C ASP A 39 3.86 6.12 7.86
N ASP A 40 2.53 6.27 7.83
CA ASP A 40 1.59 5.42 8.56
C ASP A 40 1.35 4.09 7.80
N PRO A 41 1.66 2.92 8.40
CA PRO A 41 1.49 1.64 7.74
C PRO A 41 0.05 1.33 7.32
N GLN A 42 -0.94 1.85 8.06
CA GLN A 42 -2.36 1.62 7.76
C GLN A 42 -2.78 2.45 6.54
N ALA A 43 -2.33 3.70 6.44
CA ALA A 43 -2.53 4.56 5.27
C ALA A 43 -1.82 3.99 4.03
N PHE A 44 -0.60 3.47 4.20
CA PHE A 44 0.11 2.76 3.13
C PHE A 44 -0.70 1.57 2.61
N ALA A 45 -1.20 0.70 3.51
CA ALA A 45 -2.02 -0.45 3.14
C ALA A 45 -3.30 -0.04 2.41
N VAL A 46 -4.00 1.00 2.90
CA VAL A 46 -5.18 1.56 2.23
C VAL A 46 -4.84 2.01 0.81
N GLY A 47 -3.76 2.76 0.64
CA GLY A 47 -3.29 3.23 -0.68
C GLY A 47 -2.97 2.08 -1.63
N LEU A 48 -2.24 1.08 -1.14
CA LEU A 48 -1.83 -0.08 -1.93
C LEU A 48 -3.03 -0.88 -2.44
N PHE A 49 -3.97 -1.22 -1.57
CA PHE A 49 -5.15 -1.99 -1.98
C PHE A 49 -6.13 -1.16 -2.81
N ALA A 50 -6.23 0.15 -2.57
CA ALA A 50 -7.04 1.02 -3.42
C ALA A 50 -6.50 1.08 -4.86
N LEU A 51 -5.18 1.14 -5.02
CA LEU A 51 -4.53 1.05 -6.33
C LEU A 51 -4.83 -0.29 -7.01
N ALA A 52 -4.75 -1.40 -6.26
CA ALA A 52 -5.07 -2.73 -6.77
C ALA A 52 -6.50 -2.78 -7.36
N HIS A 53 -7.49 -2.28 -6.62
CA HIS A 53 -8.89 -2.24 -7.06
C HIS A 53 -9.12 -1.27 -8.23
N ALA A 54 -8.31 -0.23 -8.37
CA ALA A 54 -8.33 0.69 -9.50
C ALA A 54 -7.58 0.18 -10.74
N ASN A 55 -7.12 -1.08 -10.74
CA ASN A 55 -6.26 -1.64 -11.79
C ASN A 55 -4.99 -0.81 -12.02
N ALA A 56 -4.45 -0.23 -10.94
CA ALA A 56 -3.28 0.63 -10.92
C ALA A 56 -2.11 -0.06 -10.21
N ILE A 57 -0.91 0.47 -10.41
CA ILE A 57 0.34 -0.04 -9.85
C ILE A 57 0.94 1.01 -8.92
N GLY A 58 1.23 0.62 -7.68
CA GLY A 58 1.94 1.47 -6.72
C GLY A 58 3.44 1.52 -7.01
N VAL A 59 3.99 2.71 -7.22
CA VAL A 59 5.43 2.95 -7.30
C VAL A 59 5.89 3.36 -5.91
N VAL A 60 6.65 2.50 -5.24
CA VAL A 60 7.14 2.77 -3.88
C VAL A 60 8.60 3.24 -3.97
N PRO A 61 8.89 4.50 -3.62
CA PRO A 61 10.24 5.02 -3.70
C PRO A 61 11.14 4.45 -2.58
N PRO A 62 12.46 4.35 -2.79
CA PRO A 62 13.40 3.88 -1.77
C PRO A 62 13.59 4.88 -0.61
N ASN A 63 13.18 6.13 -0.82
CA ASN A 63 13.19 7.21 0.16
C ASN A 63 12.29 8.36 -0.32
N THR A 64 11.95 9.27 0.59
CA THR A 64 11.06 10.42 0.32
C THR A 64 11.82 11.70 -0.02
N ARG A 65 13.10 11.63 -0.41
CA ARG A 65 13.87 12.84 -0.77
C ARG A 65 13.28 13.50 -2.02
N PRO A 66 13.22 14.84 -2.10
CA PRO A 66 12.59 15.53 -3.23
C PRO A 66 13.12 15.13 -4.61
N GLY A 67 14.43 14.86 -4.73
CA GLY A 67 15.04 14.40 -5.99
C GLY A 67 14.48 13.06 -6.46
N THR A 68 14.39 12.08 -5.56
CA THR A 68 13.86 10.74 -5.85
C THR A 68 12.37 10.78 -6.16
N LEU A 69 11.59 11.58 -5.42
CA LEU A 69 10.16 11.74 -5.69
C LEU A 69 9.89 12.39 -7.06
N ARG A 70 10.70 13.37 -7.46
CA ARG A 70 10.61 14.00 -8.78
C ARG A 70 10.96 13.01 -9.88
N GLU A 71 12.04 12.25 -9.71
CA GLU A 71 12.48 11.26 -10.70
C GLU A 71 11.44 10.16 -10.92
N LEU A 72 10.99 9.51 -9.84
CA LEU A 72 10.02 8.41 -9.91
C LEU A 72 8.59 8.88 -10.19
N GLY A 73 8.28 10.15 -9.91
CA GLY A 73 7.02 10.77 -10.27
C GLY A 73 6.85 10.93 -11.79
N ASN A 74 7.94 11.01 -12.56
CA ASN A 74 7.88 11.07 -14.01
C ASN A 74 7.23 9.80 -14.59
N GLY A 75 6.17 9.98 -15.39
CA GLY A 75 5.42 8.85 -15.96
C GLY A 75 4.46 8.17 -14.98
N THR A 76 4.18 8.78 -13.82
CA THR A 76 3.05 8.42 -12.96
C THR A 76 1.84 9.30 -13.26
N ARG A 77 0.64 8.84 -12.93
CA ARG A 77 -0.61 9.61 -12.99
C ARG A 77 -0.67 10.70 -11.92
N GLY A 78 0.02 10.48 -10.81
CA GLY A 78 -0.04 11.30 -9.62
C GLY A 78 0.63 10.64 -8.43
N ARG A 79 0.52 11.28 -7.28
CA ARG A 79 1.09 10.80 -6.01
C ARG A 79 0.01 10.67 -4.95
N LEU A 80 0.02 9.54 -4.25
CA LEU A 80 -0.75 9.34 -3.03
C LEU A 80 0.07 9.86 -1.84
N VAL A 81 -0.51 10.79 -1.08
CA VAL A 81 0.16 11.47 0.04
C VAL A 81 -0.66 11.38 1.32
N GLU A 82 0.02 11.38 2.46
CA GLU A 82 -0.60 11.57 3.77
C GLU A 82 -0.79 13.05 4.03
N GLY A 83 -2.02 13.48 4.27
CA GLY A 83 -2.37 14.89 4.50
C GLY A 83 -2.96 15.58 3.28
N GLU A 84 -2.97 16.91 3.33
CA GLU A 84 -3.61 17.72 2.31
C GLU A 84 -2.77 17.75 1.02
N PRO A 85 -3.38 17.49 -0.15
CA PRO A 85 -2.69 17.60 -1.44
C PRO A 85 -2.17 19.03 -1.66
N ALA A 86 -0.87 19.18 -1.91
CA ALA A 86 -0.26 20.49 -2.15
C ALA A 86 -0.24 20.88 -3.63
N ALA A 87 -0.41 19.91 -4.54
CA ALA A 87 -0.36 20.08 -5.99
C ALA A 87 -1.45 19.26 -6.72
N GLY A 88 -1.74 19.63 -7.97
CA GLY A 88 -2.93 19.14 -8.69
C GLY A 88 -3.01 17.62 -8.93
N SER A 89 -1.88 16.93 -9.12
CA SER A 89 -1.88 15.47 -9.33
C SER A 89 -1.70 14.66 -8.05
N GLU A 90 -1.82 15.29 -6.88
CA GLU A 90 -1.77 14.61 -5.59
C GLU A 90 -3.17 14.20 -5.14
N VAL A 91 -3.27 13.00 -4.57
CA VAL A 91 -4.51 12.46 -4.01
C VAL A 91 -4.23 12.08 -2.56
N SER A 92 -4.99 12.66 -1.64
CA SER A 92 -4.84 12.33 -0.23
C SER A 92 -5.28 10.89 0.04
N LEU A 93 -4.43 10.16 0.77
CA LEU A 93 -4.74 8.88 1.42
C LEU A 93 -5.75 9.07 2.56
N LEU A 94 -5.74 10.26 3.17
CA LEU A 94 -6.68 10.63 4.23
C LEU A 94 -7.97 11.12 3.58
N GLN A 95 -9.09 10.53 3.99
CA GLN A 95 -10.36 10.66 3.30
C GLN A 95 -11.13 11.91 3.73
N PRO A 96 -11.99 12.47 2.88
CA PRO A 96 -13.23 13.07 3.37
C PRO A 96 -14.13 11.97 3.94
N LYS A 97 -14.78 12.25 5.07
CA LYS A 97 -15.60 11.29 5.85
C LYS A 97 -16.93 10.87 5.18
N SER A 98 -17.17 11.26 3.93
CA SER A 98 -18.48 11.11 3.27
C SER A 98 -18.35 10.70 1.80
N GLY A 99 -19.23 9.81 1.36
CA GLY A 99 -19.34 9.31 -0.01
C GLY A 99 -19.70 7.82 -0.05
N PRO A 100 -20.41 7.34 -1.08
CA PRO A 100 -20.75 5.93 -1.18
C PRO A 100 -19.48 5.07 -1.31
N ALA A 101 -19.35 4.05 -0.48
CA ALA A 101 -18.33 3.03 -0.63
C ALA A 101 -18.87 1.95 -1.56
N GLU A 102 -18.24 1.77 -2.72
CA GLU A 102 -18.60 0.69 -3.63
C GLU A 102 -18.19 -0.68 -3.06
N THR A 103 -18.83 -1.73 -3.55
CA THR A 103 -18.49 -3.09 -3.16
C THR A 103 -17.18 -3.51 -3.81
N LEU A 104 -16.18 -3.84 -2.98
CA LEU A 104 -14.89 -4.35 -3.46
C LEU A 104 -15.02 -5.80 -3.95
N ALA A 105 -14.77 -6.01 -5.24
CA ALA A 105 -14.61 -7.34 -5.83
C ALA A 105 -13.31 -8.01 -5.34
N PRO A 106 -13.20 -9.35 -5.34
CA PRO A 106 -11.95 -10.04 -5.04
C PRO A 106 -10.79 -9.58 -5.94
N LEU A 107 -9.58 -9.50 -5.38
CA LEU A 107 -8.36 -9.21 -6.15
C LEU A 107 -7.81 -10.51 -6.76
N ASP A 108 -7.25 -10.41 -7.95
CA ASP A 108 -6.42 -11.47 -8.53
C ASP A 108 -5.00 -11.37 -7.91
N PRO A 109 -4.55 -12.40 -7.18
CA PRO A 109 -3.32 -12.33 -6.41
C PRO A 109 -2.04 -12.33 -7.28
N GLU A 110 -2.13 -12.72 -8.55
CA GLU A 110 -0.99 -12.79 -9.47
C GLU A 110 -0.75 -11.48 -10.22
N ARG A 111 -1.72 -10.57 -10.23
CA ARG A 111 -1.56 -9.29 -10.94
C ARG A 111 -0.47 -8.42 -10.31
N PRO A 112 0.30 -7.67 -11.13
CA PRO A 112 1.23 -6.68 -10.61
C PRO A 112 0.52 -5.67 -9.72
N LEU A 113 0.99 -5.56 -8.49
CA LEU A 113 0.42 -4.71 -7.45
C LEU A 113 1.28 -3.46 -7.24
N LEU A 114 2.60 -3.66 -7.16
CA LEU A 114 3.53 -2.57 -6.89
C LEU A 114 4.92 -2.79 -7.52
N GLU A 115 5.64 -1.69 -7.69
CA GLU A 115 7.02 -1.61 -8.12
C GLU A 115 7.87 -1.05 -6.97
N LEU A 116 8.80 -1.86 -6.47
CA LEU A 116 9.83 -1.43 -5.52
C LEU A 116 11.07 -0.98 -6.29
N PHE A 117 11.71 0.08 -5.80
CA PHE A 117 13.00 0.52 -6.31
C PHE A 117 14.06 0.33 -5.23
N THR A 118 15.12 -0.40 -5.54
CA THR A 118 16.27 -0.57 -4.64
C THR A 118 17.35 0.44 -5.00
N SER A 119 18.11 0.92 -4.00
CA SER A 119 19.27 1.77 -4.25
C SER A 119 20.32 0.94 -4.99
N GLY A 120 20.39 1.06 -6.32
CA GLY A 120 21.41 0.42 -7.11
C GLY A 120 22.77 0.99 -6.72
N SER A 121 23.68 0.14 -6.25
CA SER A 121 25.08 0.52 -5.97
C SER A 121 25.82 0.98 -7.24
N THR A 122 25.27 0.70 -8.42
CA THR A 122 25.82 1.01 -9.76
C THR A 122 25.19 2.23 -10.44
N GLY A 123 24.43 3.05 -9.69
CA GLY A 123 23.92 4.35 -10.14
C GLY A 123 22.58 4.32 -10.89
N HIS A 124 22.03 3.15 -11.20
CA HIS A 124 20.68 3.00 -11.77
C HIS A 124 19.81 2.19 -10.82
N SER A 125 18.69 2.76 -10.36
CA SER A 125 17.76 2.06 -9.45
C SER A 125 17.08 0.89 -10.17
N GLN A 126 17.21 -0.32 -9.63
CA GLN A 126 16.56 -1.49 -10.20
C GLN A 126 15.10 -1.54 -9.75
N ARG A 127 14.21 -1.72 -10.72
CA ARG A 127 12.77 -1.89 -10.50
C ARG A 127 12.45 -3.37 -10.27
N VAL A 128 11.78 -3.66 -9.16
CA VAL A 128 11.28 -5.00 -8.80
C VAL A 128 9.75 -4.96 -8.76
N SER A 129 9.10 -5.73 -9.65
CA SER A 129 7.64 -5.82 -9.68
C SER A 129 7.15 -6.91 -8.72
N LYS A 130 6.14 -6.61 -7.90
CA LYS A 130 5.57 -7.51 -6.90
C LYS A 130 4.05 -7.63 -7.10
N SER A 131 3.55 -8.88 -6.98
CA SER A 131 2.13 -9.20 -6.92
C SER A 131 1.71 -9.41 -5.45
N LEU A 132 0.41 -9.55 -5.18
CA LEU A 132 -0.06 -9.87 -3.83
C LEU A 132 0.48 -11.22 -3.37
N ASN A 133 0.53 -12.22 -4.25
CA ASN A 133 1.09 -13.53 -3.92
C ASN A 133 2.58 -13.47 -3.58
N HIS A 134 3.38 -12.62 -4.25
CA HIS A 134 4.77 -12.41 -3.85
C HIS A 134 4.87 -11.90 -2.40
N LEU A 135 4.07 -10.91 -2.02
CA LEU A 135 4.08 -10.36 -0.66
C LEU A 135 3.59 -11.39 0.38
N ALA A 136 2.54 -12.15 0.07
CA ALA A 136 2.02 -13.18 0.97
C ALA A 136 3.09 -14.24 1.27
N ARG A 137 3.79 -14.73 0.23
CA ARG A 137 4.88 -15.70 0.40
C ARG A 137 6.07 -15.15 1.15
N GLU A 138 6.35 -13.84 1.03
CA GLU A 138 7.37 -13.17 1.84
C GLU A 138 6.98 -13.15 3.32
N VAL A 139 5.71 -12.87 3.64
CA VAL A 139 5.20 -12.95 5.02
C VAL A 139 5.31 -14.37 5.56
N ASP A 140 4.89 -15.39 4.80
CA ASP A 140 4.99 -16.80 5.22
C ASP A 140 6.46 -17.21 5.52
N ALA A 141 7.38 -16.75 4.67
CA ALA A 141 8.81 -16.99 4.87
C ALA A 141 9.36 -16.27 6.10
N LEU A 142 8.96 -15.02 6.34
CA LEU A 142 9.33 -14.27 7.53
C LEU A 142 8.79 -14.92 8.80
N GLU A 143 7.53 -15.36 8.80
CA GLU A 143 6.91 -16.06 9.93
C GLU A 143 7.62 -17.40 10.20
N SER A 144 7.96 -18.15 9.15
CA SER A 144 8.68 -19.43 9.30
C SER A 144 10.08 -19.24 9.90
N CYS A 145 10.77 -18.17 9.53
CA CYS A 145 12.13 -17.90 10.01
C CYS A 145 12.15 -17.28 11.42
N PHE A 146 11.20 -16.37 11.72
CA PHE A 146 11.28 -15.50 12.87
C PHE A 146 10.09 -15.61 13.83
N GLY A 147 8.97 -16.19 13.42
CA GLY A 147 7.73 -16.24 14.21
C GLY A 147 7.92 -16.88 15.59
N GLY A 148 8.71 -17.95 15.68
CA GLY A 148 9.03 -18.59 16.97
C GLY A 148 10.09 -17.84 17.81
N SER A 149 10.70 -16.78 17.27
CA SER A 149 11.74 -15.97 17.94
C SER A 149 11.24 -14.59 18.38
N LEU A 150 10.09 -14.15 17.87
CA LEU A 150 9.41 -12.95 18.35
C LEU A 150 8.61 -13.35 19.60
N GLY A 151 8.84 -12.65 20.72
CA GLY A 151 8.01 -12.79 21.92
C GLY A 151 6.58 -12.30 21.67
N ASP A 152 5.70 -12.50 22.65
CA ASP A 152 4.33 -11.98 22.58
C ASP A 152 4.34 -10.44 22.51
N ALA A 153 3.52 -9.89 21.60
CA ALA A 153 3.36 -8.45 21.35
C ALA A 153 2.23 -7.84 22.19
#